data_AF-A0A2J1BZT9-F1
#
_entry.id   AF-A0A2J1BZT9-F1
#
_cell.length_a   1.000
_cell.length_b   1.000
_cell.length_c   1.000
_cell.angle_alpha   90.00
_cell.angle_beta   90.00
_cell.angle_gamma   90.00
#
_symmetry.space_group_name_H-M   'P 1'
#
loop_
_entity.id
_entity.type
_entity.pdbx_description
1 polymer ?
#
loop_
_entity_poly.entity_id
_entity_poly.type
_entity_poly.pdbx_seq_one_letter_code
_entity_poly.pdbx_strand_id
1 'polypeptide(L)'
;MKIRQSQTSATYLLPDPGELNRRIKIRLRVDEPTADFGTEPTYPESFDVWAKVAQPGAAAYQGSVQTENIVTHYFTIRFRHDITADHEVVYYGQEYRIRRIRDLNGQRRFLLLECEELRTARRRGECHESDSIFTRRL
;
A
#
# COMPACT_ATOMS: atom_id res chain seq x y z
N MET A 1 -38.20 -14.11 -17.53
CA MET A 1 -37.37 -13.33 -16.59
C MET A 1 -36.02 -13.07 -17.26
N LYS A 2 -35.78 -11.86 -17.80
CA LYS A 2 -34.55 -11.56 -18.55
C LYS A 2 -33.44 -11.22 -17.56
N ILE A 3 -32.47 -12.11 -17.40
CA ILE A 3 -31.23 -11.83 -16.69
C ILE A 3 -30.51 -10.76 -17.50
N ARG A 4 -30.51 -9.52 -17.00
CA ARG A 4 -29.66 -8.46 -17.54
C ARG A 4 -28.23 -8.88 -17.21
N GLN A 5 -27.53 -9.43 -18.19
CA GLN A 5 -26.09 -9.60 -18.11
C GLN A 5 -25.52 -8.21 -17.78
N SER A 6 -25.01 -8.03 -16.57
CA SER A 6 -24.23 -6.86 -16.22
C SER A 6 -23.04 -6.88 -17.16
N GLN A 7 -23.02 -5.97 -18.13
CA GLN A 7 -21.86 -5.75 -18.97
C GLN A 7 -20.75 -5.26 -18.04
N THR A 8 -19.93 -6.17 -17.54
CA THR A 8 -18.71 -5.86 -16.80
C THR A 8 -17.65 -5.45 -17.81
N SER A 9 -17.91 -4.36 -18.53
CA SER A 9 -16.88 -3.65 -19.26
C SER A 9 -16.06 -2.93 -18.19
N ALA A 10 -15.00 -3.56 -17.69
CA ALA A 10 -14.14 -3.01 -16.63
C ALA A 10 -13.23 -1.90 -17.19
N THR A 11 -13.82 -0.90 -17.86
CA THR A 11 -13.12 0.35 -18.16
C THR A 11 -13.10 1.15 -16.87
N TYR A 12 -11.94 1.21 -16.24
CA TYR A 12 -11.74 2.04 -15.06
C TYR A 12 -11.73 3.52 -15.46
N LEU A 13 -12.44 4.35 -14.69
CA LEU A 13 -12.31 5.80 -14.80
C LEU A 13 -10.87 6.17 -14.43
N LEU A 14 -10.19 6.84 -15.36
CA LEU A 14 -8.85 7.35 -15.12
C LEU A 14 -8.92 8.50 -14.13
N PRO A 15 -7.90 8.65 -13.26
CA PRO A 15 -7.91 9.75 -12.33
C PRO A 15 -7.72 11.09 -13.05
N ASP A 16 -8.42 12.12 -12.58
CA ASP A 16 -8.20 13.48 -13.04
C ASP A 16 -6.80 13.97 -12.63
N PRO A 17 -6.20 14.96 -13.33
CA PRO A 17 -4.83 15.40 -13.08
C PRO A 17 -4.53 15.77 -11.61
N GLY A 18 -5.53 16.26 -10.87
CA GLY A 18 -5.41 16.66 -9.47
C GLY A 18 -5.69 15.57 -8.44
N GLU A 19 -6.13 14.38 -8.85
CA GLU A 19 -6.52 13.33 -7.89
C GLU A 19 -5.33 12.55 -7.32
N LEU A 20 -4.15 12.63 -7.95
CA LEU A 20 -2.90 12.11 -7.38
C LEU A 20 -2.35 13.10 -6.33
N ASN A 21 -3.07 13.27 -5.22
CA ASN A 21 -2.84 14.34 -4.24
C ASN A 21 -2.19 13.87 -2.93
N ARG A 22 -1.89 12.57 -2.78
CA ARG A 22 -1.24 12.02 -1.58
C ARG A 22 0.17 11.55 -1.88
N ARG A 23 1.10 11.86 -0.99
CA ARG A 23 2.46 11.32 -1.06
C ARG A 23 2.50 9.98 -0.33
N ILE A 24 2.93 8.94 -1.02
CA ILE A 24 3.15 7.61 -0.46
C ILE A 24 4.60 7.20 -0.70
N LYS A 25 5.11 6.32 0.16
CA LYS A 25 6.42 5.68 -0.03
C LYS A 25 6.19 4.25 -0.46
N ILE A 26 6.88 3.81 -1.51
CA ILE A 26 6.94 2.41 -1.93
C ILE A 26 8.33 1.90 -1.60
N ARG A 27 8.41 0.74 -0.95
CA ARG A 27 9.68 0.12 -0.54
C ARG A 27 9.68 -1.39 -0.78
N LEU A 28 10.81 -1.95 -1.15
CA LEU A 28 10.98 -3.40 -1.21
C LEU A 28 11.34 -3.90 0.19
N ARG A 29 10.59 -4.86 0.72
CA ARG A 29 10.93 -5.52 1.99
C ARG A 29 11.75 -6.78 1.70
N VAL A 30 12.94 -6.86 2.29
CA VAL A 30 13.78 -8.07 2.27
C VAL A 30 14.04 -8.47 3.72
N ASP A 31 13.79 -9.74 4.06
CA ASP A 31 14.07 -10.27 5.39
C ASP A 31 15.46 -10.91 5.38
N GLU A 32 16.43 -10.29 6.05
CA GLU A 32 17.81 -10.77 6.11
C GLU A 32 18.06 -11.58 7.40
N PRO A 33 18.79 -12.70 7.32
CA PRO A 33 19.10 -13.52 8.49
C PRO A 33 20.08 -12.79 9.42
N THR A 34 19.80 -12.85 10.73
CA THR A 34 20.65 -12.30 11.78
C THR A 34 21.57 -13.39 12.36
N ALA A 35 22.69 -12.99 12.96
CA ALA A 35 23.65 -13.92 13.60
C ALA A 35 23.01 -14.80 14.68
N ASP A 36 21.93 -14.33 15.32
CA ASP A 36 21.21 -15.01 16.39
C ASP A 36 20.02 -15.85 15.89
N PHE A 37 20.08 -16.35 14.65
CA PHE A 37 18.99 -17.10 13.99
C PHE A 37 17.67 -16.31 13.86
N GLY A 38 17.75 -14.98 13.97
CA GLY A 38 16.65 -14.05 13.73
C GLY A 38 16.50 -13.65 12.26
N THR A 39 15.50 -12.82 11.99
CA THR A 39 15.40 -12.09 10.71
C THR A 39 15.12 -10.63 11.01
N GLU A 40 15.78 -9.74 10.28
CA GLU A 40 15.53 -8.30 10.33
C GLU A 40 15.10 -7.79 8.95
N PRO A 41 14.08 -6.91 8.89
CA PRO A 41 13.67 -6.33 7.63
C PRO A 41 14.67 -5.25 7.19
N THR A 42 15.21 -5.42 5.99
CA THR A 42 15.94 -4.41 5.25
C THR A 42 15.07 -3.85 4.12
N TYR A 43 15.37 -2.61 3.72
CA TYR A 43 14.64 -1.89 2.68
C TYR A 43 15.61 -1.34 1.63
N PRO A 44 16.19 -2.22 0.79
CA PRO A 44 17.25 -1.85 -0.15
C PRO A 44 16.77 -0.84 -1.20
N GLU A 45 15.48 -0.86 -1.54
CA GLU A 45 14.87 0.05 -2.51
C GLU A 45 13.70 0.79 -1.86
N SER A 46 13.70 2.12 -1.98
CA SER A 46 12.55 2.93 -1.58
C SER A 46 12.44 4.22 -2.39
N PHE A 47 11.21 4.61 -2.70
CA PHE A 47 10.95 5.84 -3.45
C PHE A 47 9.56 6.40 -3.13
N ASP A 48 9.44 7.73 -3.18
CA ASP A 48 8.19 8.42 -2.93
C ASP A 48 7.44 8.73 -4.24
N VAL A 49 6.13 8.49 -4.26
CA VAL A 49 5.26 8.77 -5.41
C VAL A 49 3.98 9.51 -5.00
N TRP A 50 3.37 10.18 -5.98
CA TRP A 50 2.04 10.76 -5.83
C TRP A 50 0.98 9.71 -6.17
N ALA A 51 -0.03 9.60 -5.31
CA ALA A 51 -1.09 8.61 -5.40
C ALA A 51 -2.47 9.23 -5.13
N LYS A 52 -3.49 8.65 -5.75
CA LYS A 52 -4.89 8.74 -5.31
C LYS A 52 -5.14 7.58 -4.35
N VAL A 53 -5.66 7.88 -3.18
CA VAL A 53 -5.98 6.87 -2.16
C VAL A 53 -7.49 6.73 -2.04
N ALA A 54 -7.99 5.50 -2.10
CA ALA A 54 -9.40 5.18 -1.94
C ALA A 54 -9.58 3.89 -1.14
N GLN A 55 -10.79 3.68 -0.60
CA GLN A 55 -11.18 2.44 0.04
C GLN A 55 -12.12 1.64 -0.87
N PRO A 56 -12.07 0.30 -0.86
CA PRO A 56 -13.03 -0.53 -1.56
C PRO A 56 -14.45 -0.32 -1.04
N GLY A 57 -15.43 -0.30 -1.94
CA GLY A 57 -16.84 -0.35 -1.54
C GLY A 57 -17.19 -1.69 -0.89
N ALA A 58 -18.28 -1.73 -0.12
CA ALA A 58 -18.66 -2.90 0.70
C ALA A 58 -18.72 -4.23 -0.08
N ALA A 59 -19.27 -4.22 -1.30
CA ALA A 59 -19.34 -5.42 -2.14
C ALA A 59 -17.96 -5.90 -2.63
N ALA A 60 -17.08 -4.97 -3.01
CA ALA A 60 -15.72 -5.30 -3.44
C ALA A 60 -14.88 -5.83 -2.27
N TYR A 61 -15.04 -5.23 -1.08
CA TYR A 61 -14.42 -5.71 0.14
C TYR A 61 -14.87 -7.14 0.49
N GLN A 62 -16.18 -7.40 0.52
CA GLN A 62 -16.73 -8.74 0.80
C GLN A 62 -16.21 -9.79 -0.19
N GLY A 63 -16.21 -9.49 -1.51
CA GLY A 63 -15.64 -10.39 -2.51
C GLY A 63 -14.15 -10.68 -2.30
N SER A 64 -13.39 -9.68 -1.86
CA SER A 64 -11.97 -9.82 -1.55
C SER A 64 -11.73 -10.76 -0.34
N VAL A 65 -12.57 -10.64 0.70
CA VAL A 65 -12.55 -11.49 1.90
C VAL A 65 -12.86 -12.94 1.54
N GLN A 66 -13.86 -13.18 0.68
CA GLN A 66 -14.20 -14.54 0.21
C GLN A 66 -13.07 -15.19 -0.61
N THR A 67 -12.17 -14.38 -1.18
CA THR A 67 -11.02 -14.84 -1.98
C THR A 67 -9.72 -14.91 -1.16
N GLU A 68 -9.80 -14.78 0.17
CA GLU A 68 -8.65 -14.72 1.10
C GLU A 68 -7.59 -13.67 0.73
N ASN A 69 -7.95 -12.70 -0.10
CA ASN A 69 -7.09 -11.60 -0.55
C ASN A 69 -7.78 -10.31 -0.11
N ILE A 70 -7.79 -10.07 1.20
CA ILE A 70 -8.50 -8.94 1.80
C ILE A 70 -7.86 -7.66 1.30
N VAL A 71 -8.59 -6.91 0.48
CA VAL A 71 -8.14 -5.60 0.02
C VAL A 71 -8.80 -4.56 0.91
N THR A 72 -7.99 -3.73 1.57
CA THR A 72 -8.49 -2.65 2.44
C THR A 72 -8.34 -1.28 1.78
N HIS A 73 -7.35 -1.10 0.91
CA HIS A 73 -7.04 0.18 0.29
C HIS A 73 -6.67 0.01 -1.18
N TYR A 74 -7.03 1.01 -1.96
CA TYR A 74 -6.61 1.21 -3.33
C TYR A 74 -5.68 2.40 -3.43
N PHE A 75 -4.51 2.19 -4.03
CA PHE A 75 -3.58 3.26 -4.38
C PHE A 75 -3.44 3.32 -5.88
N THR A 76 -3.92 4.40 -6.50
CA THR A 76 -3.69 4.65 -7.92
C THR A 76 -2.50 5.56 -8.09
N ILE A 77 -1.52 5.16 -8.90
CA ILE A 77 -0.29 5.90 -9.18
C ILE A 77 -0.07 6.01 -10.69
N ARG A 78 0.88 6.86 -11.10
CA ARG A 78 1.40 6.82 -12.47
C ARG A 78 2.05 5.47 -12.77
N PHE A 79 1.97 5.03 -14.03
CA PHE A 79 2.58 3.77 -14.45
C PHE A 79 4.08 3.73 -14.18
N ARG A 80 4.54 2.60 -13.63
CA ARG A 80 5.93 2.31 -13.33
C ARG A 80 6.16 0.80 -13.49
N HIS A 81 7.27 0.41 -14.11
CA HIS A 81 7.54 -1.01 -14.39
C HIS A 81 8.35 -1.71 -13.30
N ASP A 82 8.89 -0.95 -12.35
CA ASP A 82 9.77 -1.40 -11.27
C ASP A 82 9.01 -1.74 -9.98
N ILE A 83 7.67 -1.79 -10.03
CA ILE A 83 6.83 -2.14 -8.86
C ILE A 83 6.35 -3.58 -9.01
N THR A 84 6.60 -4.38 -7.99
CA THR A 84 6.17 -5.79 -7.88
C THR A 84 5.29 -5.99 -6.63
N ALA A 85 4.71 -7.19 -6.48
CA ALA A 85 3.92 -7.55 -5.30
C ALA A 85 4.75 -7.69 -4.01
N ASP A 86 6.07 -7.81 -4.14
CA ASP A 86 7.00 -7.87 -2.99
C ASP A 86 7.24 -6.49 -2.34
N HIS A 87 6.79 -5.43 -3.03
CA HIS A 87 6.85 -4.09 -2.49
C HIS A 87 5.72 -3.84 -1.47
N GLU A 88 6.01 -2.96 -0.52
CA GLU A 88 5.09 -2.44 0.46
C GLU A 88 4.83 -0.95 0.19
N VAL A 89 3.61 -0.52 0.45
CA VAL A 89 3.23 0.88 0.45
C VAL A 89 3.21 1.36 1.90
N VAL A 90 3.84 2.50 2.18
CA VAL A 90 3.76 3.20 3.46
C VAL A 90 3.02 4.50 3.25
N TYR A 91 1.94 4.68 4.01
CA TYR A 91 1.10 5.87 3.96
C TYR A 91 0.64 6.26 5.36
N TYR A 92 0.91 7.52 5.76
CA TYR A 92 0.66 8.02 7.11
C TYR A 92 1.19 7.14 8.26
N GLY A 93 2.36 6.52 8.07
CA GLY A 93 2.97 5.65 9.06
C GLY A 93 2.33 4.26 9.16
N GLN A 94 1.33 3.96 8.33
CA GLN A 94 0.75 2.63 8.20
C GLN A 94 1.37 1.91 7.01
N GLU A 95 1.57 0.60 7.19
CA GLU A 95 2.16 -0.29 6.19
C GLU A 95 1.07 -1.08 5.47
N TYR A 96 1.21 -1.21 4.16
CA TYR A 96 0.26 -1.89 3.31
C TYR A 96 0.99 -2.86 2.38
N ARG A 97 0.59 -4.13 2.39
CA ARG A 97 1.11 -5.15 1.48
C ARG A 97 0.36 -5.09 0.16
N ILE A 98 1.09 -5.06 -0.94
CA ILE A 98 0.49 -5.12 -2.28
C ILE A 98 0.00 -6.55 -2.53
N ARG A 99 -1.30 -6.72 -2.79
CA ARG A 99 -1.89 -8.01 -3.15
C ARG A 99 -2.04 -8.16 -4.65
N ARG A 100 -2.39 -7.08 -5.34
CA ARG A 100 -2.54 -7.07 -6.80
C ARG A 100 -2.10 -5.75 -7.40
N ILE A 101 -1.57 -5.82 -8.61
CA ILE A 101 -1.22 -4.68 -9.44
C ILE A 101 -2.02 -4.79 -10.74
N ARG A 102 -2.71 -3.72 -11.13
CA ARG A 102 -3.44 -3.67 -12.39
C ARG A 102 -3.03 -2.45 -13.21
N ASP A 103 -2.72 -2.64 -14.48
CA ASP A 103 -2.63 -1.55 -15.45
C ASP A 103 -4.05 -1.08 -15.81
N LEU A 104 -4.38 0.16 -15.45
CA LEU A 104 -5.70 0.71 -15.71
C LEU A 104 -5.92 0.86 -17.21
N ASN A 105 -6.92 0.12 -17.72
CA ASN A 105 -7.32 0.07 -19.12
C ASN A 105 -6.24 -0.43 -20.10
N GLY A 106 -5.14 -1.02 -19.61
CA GLY A 106 -4.07 -1.60 -20.46
C GLY A 106 -3.26 -0.58 -21.26
N GLN A 107 -3.29 0.70 -20.86
CA GLN A 107 -2.63 1.79 -21.61
C GLN A 107 -1.32 2.25 -20.99
N ARG A 108 -0.84 1.59 -19.93
CA ARG A 108 0.40 1.93 -19.23
C ARG A 108 0.46 3.39 -18.78
N ARG A 109 -0.69 3.92 -18.35
CA ARG A 109 -0.80 5.32 -17.85
C ARG A 109 -0.84 5.37 -16.33
N PHE A 110 -1.56 4.43 -15.72
CA PHE A 110 -1.75 4.37 -14.30
C PHE A 110 -1.78 2.92 -13.82
N LEU A 111 -1.24 2.70 -12.62
CA LEU A 111 -1.38 1.43 -11.91
C LEU A 111 -2.37 1.61 -10.77
N LEU A 112 -3.23 0.62 -10.61
CA LEU A 112 -4.03 0.41 -9.42
C LEU A 112 -3.36 -0.67 -8.57
N LEU A 113 -2.92 -0.28 -7.39
CA LEU A 113 -2.40 -1.18 -6.38
C LEU A 113 -3.55 -1.51 -5.43
N GLU A 114 -3.91 -2.79 -5.38
CA GLU A 114 -4.85 -3.31 -4.40
C GLU A 114 -4.05 -3.81 -3.20
N CYS A 115 -4.21 -3.13 -2.07
CA CYS A 115 -3.38 -3.37 -0.91
C CYS A 115 -4.19 -3.83 0.30
N GLU A 116 -3.55 -4.68 1.09
CA GLU A 116 -4.00 -5.06 2.42
C GLU A 116 -3.24 -4.24 3.45
N GLU A 117 -3.95 -3.72 4.44
CA GLU A 117 -3.33 -3.03 5.57
C GLU A 117 -2.67 -4.05 6.48
N LEU A 118 -1.35 -3.98 6.58
CA LEU A 118 -0.63 -4.70 7.60
C LEU A 118 -0.90 -3.96 8.90
N ARG A 119 -1.80 -4.50 9.74
CA ARG A 119 -1.91 -4.03 11.12
C ARG A 119 -0.55 -4.23 11.75
N THR A 120 0.22 -3.14 11.86
CA THR A 120 1.37 -3.14 12.73
C THR A 120 0.83 -3.48 14.10
N ALA A 121 1.17 -4.67 14.60
CA ALA A 121 1.14 -4.92 16.04
C ALA A 121 2.11 -3.89 16.61
N ARG A 122 1.59 -2.69 16.91
CA ARG A 122 2.35 -1.63 17.52
C ARG A 122 3.03 -2.29 18.71
N ARG A 123 4.35 -2.42 18.69
CA ARG A 123 5.10 -2.50 19.95
C ARG A 123 4.65 -1.26 20.71
N ARG A 124 3.68 -1.43 21.61
CA ARG A 124 3.38 -0.45 22.65
C ARG A 124 4.61 -0.46 23.54
N GLY A 125 5.60 0.35 23.21
CA GLY A 125 6.85 0.40 23.96
C GLY A 125 8.02 0.72 23.05
N GLU A 126 8.08 1.96 22.59
CA GLU A 126 9.34 2.64 22.31
C GLU A 126 9.02 4.14 22.27
N CYS A 127 9.01 4.70 23.48
CA CYS A 127 9.12 6.13 23.68
C CYS A 127 10.56 6.47 23.27
N HIS A 128 10.76 7.00 22.08
CA HIS A 128 12.06 7.57 21.73
C HIS A 128 12.21 8.84 22.58
N GLU A 129 12.94 8.74 23.70
CA GLU A 129 13.30 9.87 24.53
C GLU A 129 14.25 10.76 23.71
N SER A 130 13.68 11.74 23.03
CA SER A 130 14.43 12.81 22.39
C SER A 130 15.05 13.67 23.49
N ASP A 131 16.38 13.65 23.56
CA ASP A 131 17.28 14.60 24.22
C ASP A 131 16.58 15.90 24.65
N SER A 132 16.14 15.94 25.91
CA SER A 132 15.52 17.11 26.49
C SER A 132 16.34 17.59 27.68
N ILE A 133 17.40 18.35 27.36
CA ILE A 133 18.04 19.57 27.93
C ILE A 133 17.89 19.93 29.45
N PHE A 134 17.17 19.19 30.29
CA PHE A 134 16.87 19.54 31.67
C PHE A 134 17.77 18.90 32.73
N THR A 135 18.79 18.13 32.34
CA THR A 135 19.79 17.59 33.28
C THR A 135 21.03 18.48 33.40
N ARG A 136 20.84 19.80 33.53
CA ARG A 136 21.91 20.72 33.96
C ARG A 136 21.60 21.25 35.35
N ARG A 137 22.33 20.70 36.33
CA ARG A 137 22.72 21.26 37.64
C ARG A 137 21.69 22.11 38.39
N LEU A 138 21.39 21.69 39.62
CA LEU A 138 21.99 22.28 40.84
C LEU A 138 22.01 21.23 41.95
#